data_AF-A0A132Z0G4-F1
#
_entry.id   AF-A0A132Z0G4-F1
#
_cell.length_a   1.000
_cell.length_b   1.000
_cell.length_c   1.000
_cell.angle_alpha   90.00
_cell.angle_beta   90.00
_cell.angle_gamma   90.00
#
_symmetry.space_group_name_H-M   'P 1'
#
loop_
_entity.id
_entity.type
_entity.pdbx_description
1 polymer ?
#
loop_
_entity_poly.entity_id
_entity_poly.type
_entity_poly.pdbx_seq_one_letter_code
_entity_poly.pdbx_strand_id
1 'polypeptide(L)'
;MYWLILFFVFIFLLTASHLILNMLATYHIQINRWIWALASFLIVILPKIIVPHMNVLFSWGTYVLCGIFAINFMIEQHRWFVTSKL
;
A
#
# COMPACT_ATOMS: atom_id res chain seq x y z
N MET A 1 20.63 3.90 14.75
CA MET A 1 19.41 3.47 15.45
C MET A 1 18.12 3.67 14.64
N TYR A 2 17.90 4.81 13.97
CA TYR A 2 16.71 5.03 13.12
C TYR A 2 16.47 4.00 12.00
N TRP A 3 17.55 3.44 11.43
CA TRP A 3 17.47 2.43 10.37
C TRP A 3 16.79 1.12 10.81
N LEU A 4 17.03 0.68 12.07
CA LEU A 4 16.38 -0.51 12.61
C LEU A 4 14.87 -0.30 12.77
N ILE A 5 14.46 0.89 13.22
CA ILE A 5 13.04 1.24 13.37
C ILE A 5 12.37 1.23 12.00
N LEU A 6 12.98 1.86 11.00
CA LEU A 6 12.49 1.85 9.61
C LEU A 6 12.36 0.43 9.06
N PHE A 7 13.32 -0.43 9.35
CA PHE A 7 13.29 -1.84 8.94
C PHE A 7 12.09 -2.59 9.55
N PHE A 8 11.87 -2.46 10.87
CA PHE A 8 10.71 -3.08 11.52
C PHE A 8 9.37 -2.51 11.01
N VAL A 9 9.31 -1.20 10.78
CA VAL A 9 8.15 -0.55 10.17
C VAL A 9 7.87 -1.14 8.79
N PHE A 10 8.91 -1.32 7.97
CA PHE A 10 8.77 -1.92 6.64
C PHE A 10 8.30 -3.38 6.71
N ILE A 11 8.86 -4.20 7.60
CA ILE A 11 8.39 -5.59 7.81
C ILE A 11 6.93 -5.61 8.23
N PHE A 12 6.54 -4.72 9.14
CA PHE A 12 5.16 -4.62 9.60
C PHE A 12 4.22 -4.25 8.46
N LEU A 13 4.57 -3.24 7.66
CA LEU A 13 3.86 -2.83 6.46
C LEU A 13 3.70 -3.98 5.46
N LEU A 14 4.79 -4.71 5.19
CA LEU A 14 4.79 -5.86 4.29
C LEU A 14 3.87 -6.98 4.77
N THR A 15 3.92 -7.29 6.06
CA THR A 15 3.07 -8.30 6.69
C THR A 15 1.60 -7.91 6.62
N ALA A 16 1.28 -6.65 6.94
CA ALA A 16 -0.07 -6.12 6.85
C ALA A 16 -0.62 -6.18 5.42
N SER A 17 0.19 -5.80 4.43
CA SER A 17 -0.14 -5.90 3.01
C SER A 17 -0.46 -7.33 2.58
N HIS A 18 0.36 -8.31 2.99
CA HIS A 18 0.09 -9.73 2.73
C HIS A 18 -1.22 -10.22 3.37
N LEU A 19 -1.49 -9.82 4.62
CA LEU A 19 -2.75 -10.18 5.30
C LEU A 19 -3.97 -9.61 4.58
N ILE A 20 -3.92 -8.34 4.16
CA ILE A 20 -4.99 -7.68 3.42
C ILE A 20 -5.26 -8.44 2.11
N LEU A 21 -4.23 -8.72 1.34
CA LEU A 21 -4.38 -9.45 0.07
C LEU A 21 -4.93 -10.87 0.28
N ASN A 22 -4.50 -11.56 1.33
CA ASN A 22 -4.99 -12.90 1.64
C ASN A 22 -6.47 -12.90 2.07
N MET A 23 -6.88 -11.90 2.87
CA MET A 23 -8.30 -11.71 3.18
C MET A 23 -9.11 -11.42 1.93
N LEU A 24 -8.65 -10.51 1.06
CA LEU A 24 -9.33 -10.22 -0.20
C LEU A 24 -9.47 -11.45 -1.10
N ALA A 25 -8.43 -12.29 -1.15
CA ALA A 25 -8.47 -13.56 -1.86
C ALA A 25 -9.49 -14.53 -1.26
N THR A 26 -9.62 -14.58 0.07
CA THR A 26 -10.63 -15.39 0.77
C THR A 26 -12.05 -14.94 0.43
N TYR A 27 -12.26 -13.63 0.20
CA TYR A 27 -13.54 -13.08 -0.25
C TYR A 27 -13.75 -13.15 -1.77
N HIS A 28 -12.88 -13.83 -2.53
CA HIS A 28 -12.90 -13.88 -4.00
C HIS A 28 -12.83 -12.50 -4.69
N ILE A 29 -12.34 -11.47 -4.01
CA ILE A 29 -12.23 -10.11 -4.56
C ILE A 29 -10.90 -10.01 -5.30
N GLN A 30 -10.96 -10.04 -6.63
CA GLN A 30 -9.81 -9.80 -7.48
C GLN A 30 -9.71 -8.31 -7.84
N ILE A 31 -8.84 -7.59 -7.14
CA ILE A 31 -8.53 -6.20 -7.46
C ILE A 31 -7.44 -6.16 -8.53
N ASN A 32 -7.70 -5.47 -9.64
CA ASN A 32 -6.69 -5.23 -10.68
C ASN A 32 -5.49 -4.49 -10.07
N ARG A 33 -4.26 -4.94 -10.37
CA ARG A 33 -3.01 -4.35 -9.88
C ARG A 33 -2.96 -2.83 -10.01
N TRP A 34 -3.44 -2.28 -11.12
CA TRP A 34 -3.37 -0.85 -11.40
C TRP A 34 -4.23 0.00 -10.46
N ILE A 35 -5.28 -0.59 -9.87
CA ILE A 35 -6.11 0.09 -8.86
C ILE A 35 -5.29 0.35 -7.59
N TRP A 36 -4.45 -0.59 -7.16
CA TRP A 36 -3.53 -0.38 -6.03
C TRP A 36 -2.52 0.73 -6.30
N ALA A 37 -1.97 0.77 -7.52
CA ALA A 37 -1.07 1.84 -7.92
C ALA A 37 -1.78 3.21 -7.91
N LEU A 38 -2.95 3.32 -8.54
CA LEU A 38 -3.73 4.57 -8.52
C LEU A 38 -4.10 5.00 -7.11
N ALA A 39 -4.53 4.06 -6.26
CA ALA A 39 -4.88 4.32 -4.86
C ALA A 39 -3.70 4.89 -4.06
N SER A 40 -2.47 4.40 -4.28
CA SER A 40 -1.27 4.93 -3.60
C SER A 40 -1.01 6.41 -3.90
N PHE A 41 -1.31 6.87 -5.12
CA PHE A 41 -1.19 8.29 -5.47
C PHE A 41 -2.38 9.09 -4.94
N LEU A 42 -3.59 8.57 -5.13
CA LEU A 42 -4.82 9.26 -4.76
C LEU A 42 -4.90 9.55 -3.25
N ILE A 43 -4.47 8.60 -2.42
CA ILE A 43 -4.52 8.71 -0.95
C ILE A 43 -3.65 9.85 -0.40
N VAL A 44 -2.64 10.29 -1.16
CA VAL A 44 -1.76 11.41 -0.77
C VAL A 44 -2.19 12.72 -1.43
N ILE A 45 -2.60 12.65 -2.70
CA ILE A 45 -2.93 13.83 -3.50
C ILE A 45 -4.27 14.42 -3.09
N LEU A 46 -5.33 13.60 -2.99
CA LEU A 46 -6.67 14.07 -2.63
C LEU A 46 -6.70 14.84 -1.31
N PRO A 47 -6.12 14.31 -0.21
CA PRO A 47 -6.20 15.00 1.07
C PRO A 47 -5.48 16.35 1.04
N LYS A 48 -4.36 16.46 0.32
CA LYS A 48 -3.63 17.73 0.15
C LYS A 48 -4.41 18.78 -0.65
N ILE A 49 -5.19 18.35 -1.65
CA ILE A 49 -6.02 19.27 -2.46
C ILE A 49 -7.23 19.74 -1.65
N ILE A 50 -7.89 18.83 -0.93
CA ILE A 50 -9.13 19.13 -0.20
C ILE A 50 -8.81 19.90 1.09
N VAL A 51 -7.74 19.53 1.80
CA VAL A 51 -7.35 20.11 3.09
C VAL A 51 -5.87 20.54 3.03
N PRO A 52 -5.58 21.72 2.46
CA PRO A 52 -4.20 22.18 2.26
C PRO A 52 -3.42 22.41 3.56
N HIS A 53 -4.12 22.72 4.66
CA HIS A 53 -3.54 22.87 6.01
C HIS A 53 -3.75 21.62 6.86
N MET A 54 -3.45 20.46 6.31
CA MET A 54 -3.55 19.19 7.03
C MET A 54 -2.55 19.12 8.19
N ASN A 55 -3.03 18.63 9.33
CA ASN A 55 -2.19 18.36 10.50
C ASN A 55 -1.16 17.27 10.17
N VAL A 56 0.05 17.40 10.73
CA VAL A 56 1.19 16.50 10.55
C VAL A 56 0.81 15.04 10.79
N LEU A 57 0.01 14.76 11.83
CA LEU A 57 -0.44 13.40 12.14
C LEU A 57 -1.26 12.77 11.00
N PHE A 58 -2.13 13.57 10.37
CA PHE A 58 -2.97 13.10 9.27
C PHE A 58 -2.15 12.87 8.00
N SER A 59 -1.11 13.70 7.77
CA SER A 59 -0.14 13.48 6.69
C SER A 59 0.66 12.20 6.87
N TRP A 60 1.10 11.88 8.10
CA TRP A 60 1.75 10.60 8.38
C TRP A 60 0.83 9.42 8.08
N GLY A 61 -0.45 9.52 8.46
CA GLY A 61 -1.45 8.50 8.15
C GLY A 61 -1.59 8.24 6.64
N THR A 62 -1.67 9.30 5.83
CA THR A 62 -1.79 9.15 4.36
C THR A 62 -0.52 8.57 3.73
N TYR A 63 0.66 8.86 4.28
CA TYR A 63 1.92 8.25 3.83
C TYR A 63 2.03 6.77 4.17
N VAL A 64 1.61 6.36 5.37
CA VAL A 64 1.59 4.94 5.74
C VAL A 64 0.61 4.19 4.85
N LEU A 65 -0.59 4.72 4.62
CA LEU A 65 -1.58 4.14 3.70
C LEU A 65 -1.06 4.06 2.26
N CYS A 66 -0.35 5.09 1.80
CA CYS A 66 0.33 5.07 0.50
C CYS A 66 1.33 3.90 0.42
N GLY A 67 2.14 3.71 1.45
CA GLY A 67 3.06 2.57 1.55
C GLY A 67 2.35 1.22 1.44
N ILE A 68 1.24 1.02 2.16
CA ILE A 68 0.44 -0.22 2.09
C ILE A 68 -0.04 -0.48 0.66
N PHE A 69 -0.61 0.52 -0.02
CA PHE A 69 -1.10 0.37 -1.39
C PHE A 69 0.02 0.13 -2.39
N ALA A 70 1.17 0.81 -2.25
CA ALA A 70 2.33 0.59 -3.10
C ALA A 70 2.90 -0.83 -2.94
N ILE A 71 2.98 -1.34 -1.71
CA ILE A 71 3.42 -2.71 -1.44
C ILE A 71 2.42 -3.72 -2.01
N ASN A 72 1.11 -3.49 -1.86
CA ASN A 72 0.08 -4.35 -2.45
C ASN A 72 0.21 -4.42 -3.97
N PHE A 73 0.46 -3.28 -4.63
CA PHE A 73 0.75 -3.23 -6.06
C PHE A 73 1.98 -4.08 -6.42
N MET A 74 3.08 -3.96 -5.67
CA MET A 74 4.30 -4.74 -5.93
C MET A 74 4.07 -6.24 -5.78
N ILE A 75 3.35 -6.67 -4.73
CA ILE A 75 3.02 -8.09 -4.50
C ILE A 75 2.17 -8.62 -5.67
N GLU A 76 1.14 -7.89 -6.06
CA GLU A 76 0.25 -8.30 -7.15
C GLU A 76 0.96 -8.29 -8.51
N GLN A 77 1.83 -7.31 -8.74
CA GLN A 77 2.67 -7.22 -9.94
C GLN A 77 3.64 -8.41 -10.02
N HIS A 78 4.31 -8.73 -8.91
CA HIS A 78 5.18 -9.90 -8.83
C HIS A 78 4.40 -11.19 -9.10
N ARG A 79 3.23 -11.37 -8.47
CA ARG A 79 2.35 -12.53 -8.70
C ARG A 79 1.99 -12.66 -10.17
N TRP A 80 1.57 -11.56 -10.82
CA TRP A 80 1.27 -11.55 -12.24
C TRP A 80 2.47 -11.94 -13.09
N PHE A 81 3.66 -11.39 -12.83
CA PHE A 81 4.88 -11.72 -13.57
C PHE A 81 5.28 -13.20 -13.45
N VAL A 82 5.07 -13.80 -12.28
CA VAL A 82 5.34 -15.22 -12.06
C VAL A 82 4.32 -16.07 -12.82
N THR A 83 3.03 -15.75 -12.74
CA THR A 83 1.98 -16.51 -13.42
C THR A 83 1.99 -16.32 -14.94
N SER A 84 2.36 -15.15 -15.45
CA SER A 84 2.38 -14.87 -16.90
C SER A 84 3.56 -15.48 -17.65
N LYS A 85 4.53 -16.04 -16.92
CA LYS A 85 5.71 -16.72 -17.48
C LYS A 85 5.54 -18.25 -17.54
N LEU A 86 4.45 -18.78 -17.00
CA LEU A 86 3.97 -20.15 -17.21
C LEU A 86 2.98 -20.19 -18.36
#